data_AF-A0ABD2I0H0-F1
#
_entry.id   AF-A0ABD2I0H0-F1
#
_cell.length_a   1.000
_cell.length_b   1.000
_cell.length_c   1.000
_cell.angle_alpha   90.00
_cell.angle_beta   90.00
_cell.angle_gamma   90.00
#
_symmetry.space_group_name_H-M   'P 1'
#
loop_
_entity.id
_entity.type
_entity.pdbx_description
1 polymer ?
#
loop_
_entity_poly.entity_id
_entity_poly.type
_entity_poly.pdbx_seq_one_letter_code
_entity_poly.pdbx_strand_id
1 'polypeptide(L)'
;MSTSTNSMDSSDLKSAEKSGEINVTGTQRKITVLLILVVVNITVIMGKELLEMNEMCKSKELEKKALQAEIEKLKLIMENIVLQAKVDKMEEEKGQYEKEKMDKYDSADHQIKNTQNGQQMELMKDKQMKFSSAQRQSNRWDSNACHNDIKISDDKILTVLQKEDMGYRSVFAKYSIHQTSANFSEIFYFEISVINLKEFVLFGFAVKQPMPLDQNIQSRTGTYTFSNYGNFWANGSRKGTTVQFSGGDIVGFGVNLATRQIFFTKNGQHLGVAVFVAASPTDVTFFPFISLLHYNDKIEANFGPNFKFDLSTL
;
A
#
# COMPACT_ATOMS: atom_id res chain seq x y z
N MET A 1 -102.24 -89.46 35.17
CA MET A 1 -102.28 -90.93 35.05
C MET A 1 -101.05 -91.44 35.76
N SER A 2 -101.19 -91.83 37.03
CA SER A 2 -101.52 -93.17 37.53
C SER A 2 -100.24 -93.86 38.05
N THR A 3 -100.22 -93.94 39.38
CA THR A 3 -99.52 -94.85 40.29
C THR A 3 -99.19 -96.25 39.76
N SER A 4 -98.06 -96.83 40.21
CA SER A 4 -97.84 -98.26 40.55
C SER A 4 -96.33 -98.45 40.88
N THR A 5 -95.88 -98.56 42.14
CA THR A 5 -95.84 -99.69 43.10
C THR A 5 -94.81 -100.79 42.82
N ASN A 6 -94.04 -101.08 43.87
CA ASN A 6 -93.32 -102.34 44.22
C ASN A 6 -92.07 -102.71 43.43
N SER A 7 -91.08 -103.42 43.96
CA SER A 7 -90.50 -103.67 45.30
C SER A 7 -89.40 -104.70 45.03
N MET A 8 -88.21 -104.59 45.65
CA MET A 8 -87.19 -105.63 45.97
C MET A 8 -86.90 -106.72 44.91
N ASP A 9 -85.65 -107.05 44.59
CA ASP A 9 -84.70 -107.65 45.53
C ASP A 9 -83.31 -107.78 44.89
N SER A 10 -82.31 -107.83 45.76
CA SER A 10 -80.92 -108.12 45.51
C SER A 10 -80.70 -109.54 44.99
N SER A 11 -80.01 -109.68 43.86
CA SER A 11 -78.94 -110.66 43.60
C SER A 11 -78.81 -110.88 42.10
N ASP A 12 -77.86 -110.18 41.49
CA ASP A 12 -77.08 -110.68 40.35
C ASP A 12 -75.82 -109.79 40.27
N LEU A 13 -74.77 -110.16 41.00
CA LEU A 13 -73.64 -110.96 40.48
C LEU A 13 -72.77 -110.21 39.48
N LYS A 14 -71.72 -109.60 40.05
CA LYS A 14 -70.31 -109.85 39.67
C LYS A 14 -70.06 -110.15 38.19
N SER A 15 -69.72 -109.13 37.39
CA SER A 15 -68.85 -109.28 36.21
C SER A 15 -68.66 -107.93 35.49
N ALA A 16 -67.78 -107.05 36.01
CA ALA A 16 -67.04 -106.06 35.20
C ALA A 16 -66.04 -105.23 36.06
N GLU A 17 -65.45 -105.79 37.11
CA GLU A 17 -64.22 -105.23 37.69
C GLU A 17 -63.03 -105.78 36.89
N LYS A 18 -62.70 -105.13 35.78
CA LYS A 18 -61.34 -105.07 35.21
C LYS A 18 -61.38 -104.22 33.94
N SER A 19 -61.03 -102.95 34.08
CA SER A 19 -60.09 -102.22 33.20
C SER A 19 -60.31 -100.71 33.32
N GLY A 20 -59.26 -100.00 33.71
CA GLY A 20 -59.19 -98.54 33.57
C GLY A 20 -59.34 -97.74 34.87
N GLU A 21 -58.52 -98.00 35.89
CA GLU A 21 -58.09 -96.91 36.78
C GLU A 21 -57.37 -95.86 35.93
N ILE A 22 -58.10 -94.83 35.48
CA ILE A 22 -57.48 -93.64 34.92
C ILE A 22 -56.75 -92.98 36.10
N ASN A 23 -55.42 -93.00 36.05
CA ASN A 23 -54.51 -92.49 37.07
C ASN A 23 -54.68 -90.97 37.29
N VAL A 24 -55.70 -90.56 38.06
CA VAL A 24 -56.06 -89.16 38.34
C VAL A 24 -54.90 -88.40 39.01
N THR A 25 -54.10 -89.07 39.84
CA THR A 25 -52.95 -88.48 40.53
C THR A 25 -51.76 -88.23 39.59
N GLY A 26 -51.52 -89.11 38.62
CA GLY A 26 -50.53 -88.93 37.57
C GLY A 26 -50.88 -87.81 36.59
N THR A 27 -52.16 -87.69 36.21
CA THR A 27 -52.65 -86.63 35.33
C THR A 27 -52.61 -85.25 35.99
N GLN A 28 -53.02 -85.14 37.26
CA GLN A 28 -52.91 -83.90 38.05
C GLN A 28 -51.46 -83.43 38.19
N ARG A 29 -50.52 -84.34 38.52
CA ARG A 29 -49.07 -84.00 38.59
C ARG A 29 -48.52 -83.50 37.26
N LYS A 30 -48.92 -84.11 36.13
CA LYS A 30 -48.50 -83.67 34.79
C LYS A 30 -49.03 -82.27 34.46
N ILE A 31 -50.28 -81.96 34.81
CA ILE A 31 -50.87 -80.62 34.62
C ILE A 31 -50.14 -79.56 35.47
N THR A 32 -49.84 -79.86 36.74
CA THR A 32 -49.09 -78.95 37.62
C THR A 32 -47.69 -78.65 37.08
N VAL A 33 -46.96 -79.67 36.61
CA VAL A 33 -45.63 -79.48 36.00
C VAL A 33 -45.71 -78.64 34.73
N LEU A 34 -46.74 -78.85 33.90
CA LEU A 34 -46.97 -78.08 32.68
C LEU A 34 -47.25 -76.59 33.00
N LEU A 35 -48.08 -76.32 34.02
CA LEU A 35 -48.38 -74.96 34.47
C LEU A 35 -47.12 -74.25 34.99
N ILE A 36 -46.27 -74.93 35.75
CA ILE A 36 -44.99 -74.38 36.23
C ILE A 36 -44.08 -74.03 35.05
N LEU A 37 -43.95 -74.93 34.06
CA LEU A 37 -43.15 -74.67 32.86
C LEU A 37 -43.68 -73.47 32.05
N VAL A 38 -45.00 -73.33 31.93
CA VAL A 38 -45.63 -72.18 31.26
C VAL A 38 -45.33 -70.89 32.01
N VAL A 39 -45.49 -70.87 33.33
CA VAL A 39 -45.18 -69.69 34.16
C VAL A 39 -43.71 -69.31 34.07
N VAL A 40 -42.80 -70.28 34.14
CA VAL A 40 -41.35 -70.04 33.99
C VAL A 40 -41.03 -69.48 32.60
N ASN A 41 -41.59 -70.05 31.53
CA ASN A 41 -41.39 -69.55 30.17
C ASN A 41 -41.90 -68.11 29.99
N ILE A 42 -43.11 -67.81 30.48
CA ILE A 42 -43.66 -66.45 30.44
C ILE A 42 -42.76 -65.46 31.19
N THR A 43 -42.26 -65.85 32.38
CA THR A 43 -41.38 -65.00 33.19
C THR A 43 -40.05 -64.71 32.48
N VAL A 44 -39.47 -65.71 31.81
CA VAL A 44 -38.23 -65.55 31.03
C VAL A 44 -38.45 -64.65 29.81
N ILE A 45 -39.57 -64.78 29.11
CA ILE A 45 -39.91 -63.94 27.95
C ILE A 45 -40.08 -62.48 28.38
N MET A 46 -40.90 -62.22 29.39
CA MET A 46 -41.11 -60.86 29.91
C MET A 46 -39.81 -60.24 30.43
N GLY A 47 -38.94 -61.03 31.08
CA GLY A 47 -37.64 -60.57 31.55
C GLY A 47 -36.70 -60.12 30.43
N LYS A 48 -36.71 -60.82 29.29
CA LYS A 48 -35.94 -60.43 28.10
C LYS A 48 -36.48 -59.13 27.47
N GLU A 49 -37.79 -59.04 27.27
CA GLU A 49 -38.44 -57.84 26.73
C GLU A 49 -38.18 -56.59 27.60
N LEU A 50 -38.19 -56.77 28.93
CA LEU A 50 -37.87 -55.70 29.88
C LEU A 50 -36.41 -55.23 29.76
N LEU A 51 -35.47 -56.17 29.55
CA LEU A 51 -34.06 -55.86 29.37
C LEU A 51 -33.82 -55.06 28.08
N GLU A 52 -34.42 -55.51 26.97
CA GLU A 52 -34.35 -54.86 25.66
C GLU A 52 -34.94 -53.43 25.72
N MET A 53 -36.08 -53.24 26.40
CA MET A 53 -36.64 -51.91 26.64
C MET A 53 -35.71 -51.01 27.46
N ASN A 54 -35.04 -51.56 28.47
CA ASN A 54 -34.12 -50.79 29.31
C ASN A 54 -32.87 -50.35 28.53
N GLU A 55 -32.33 -51.23 27.68
CA GLU A 55 -31.21 -50.89 26.78
C GLU A 55 -31.61 -49.85 25.74
N MET A 56 -32.79 -49.99 25.14
CA MET A 56 -33.35 -48.99 24.22
C MET A 56 -33.55 -47.63 24.90
N CYS A 57 -34.04 -47.62 26.15
CA CYS A 57 -34.23 -46.40 26.93
C CYS A 57 -32.89 -45.70 27.19
N LYS A 58 -31.86 -46.44 27.60
CA LYS A 58 -30.49 -45.91 27.79
C LYS A 58 -29.90 -45.36 26.48
N SER A 59 -30.12 -46.03 25.36
CA SER A 59 -29.65 -45.57 24.05
C SER A 59 -30.28 -44.23 23.66
N LYS A 60 -31.61 -44.11 23.80
CA LYS A 60 -32.34 -42.85 23.54
C LYS A 60 -31.92 -41.71 24.47
N GLU A 61 -31.63 -42.02 25.74
CA GLU A 61 -31.12 -41.04 26.70
C GLU A 61 -29.75 -40.50 26.26
N LEU A 62 -28.89 -41.36 25.72
CA LEU A 62 -27.56 -40.98 25.22
C LEU A 62 -27.65 -40.12 23.95
N GLU A 63 -28.52 -40.49 23.02
CA GLU A 63 -28.80 -39.74 21.79
C GLU A 63 -29.37 -38.35 22.10
N LYS A 64 -30.29 -38.26 23.07
CA LYS A 64 -30.83 -36.98 23.55
C LYS A 64 -29.74 -36.08 24.11
N LYS A 65 -28.79 -36.62 24.88
CA LYS A 65 -27.65 -35.85 25.40
C LYS A 65 -26.72 -35.35 24.29
N ALA A 66 -26.46 -36.17 23.27
CA ALA A 66 -25.65 -35.77 22.12
C ALA A 66 -26.30 -34.63 21.32
N LEU A 67 -27.60 -34.74 21.02
CA LEU A 67 -28.37 -33.68 20.37
C LEU A 67 -28.36 -32.38 21.18
N GLN A 68 -28.46 -32.47 22.50
CA GLN A 68 -28.45 -31.30 23.36
C GLN A 68 -27.09 -30.57 23.33
N ALA A 69 -25.97 -31.31 23.30
CA ALA A 69 -24.64 -30.73 23.15
C ALA A 69 -24.45 -30.05 21.78
N GLU A 70 -25.03 -30.62 20.72
CA GLU A 70 -24.95 -30.04 19.37
C GLU A 70 -25.77 -28.74 19.26
N ILE A 71 -26.93 -28.67 19.91
CA ILE A 71 -27.72 -27.44 20.04
C ILE A 71 -26.93 -26.34 20.77
N GLU A 72 -26.23 -26.66 21.85
CA GLU A 72 -25.40 -25.68 22.56
C GLU A 72 -24.24 -25.16 21.69
N LYS A 73 -23.59 -26.05 20.92
CA LYS A 73 -22.55 -25.66 19.97
C LYS A 73 -23.09 -24.71 18.89
N LEU A 74 -24.28 -24.99 18.35
CA LEU A 74 -24.92 -24.13 17.34
C LEU A 74 -25.31 -22.76 17.91
N LYS A 75 -25.74 -22.70 19.18
CA LYS A 75 -26.01 -21.41 19.85
C LYS A 75 -24.76 -20.54 19.94
N LEU A 76 -23.63 -21.12 20.35
CA LEU A 76 -22.34 -20.41 20.41
C LEU A 76 -21.89 -19.89 19.04
N ILE A 77 -22.07 -20.69 17.99
CA ILE A 77 -21.74 -20.27 16.61
C ILE A 77 -22.60 -19.08 16.19
N MET A 78 -23.90 -19.12 16.47
CA MET A 78 -24.81 -18.03 16.13
C MET A 78 -24.47 -16.73 16.88
N GLU A 79 -24.10 -16.81 18.16
CA GLU A 79 -23.63 -15.65 18.93
C GLU A 79 -22.35 -15.04 18.33
N ASN A 80 -21.39 -15.87 17.93
CA ASN A 80 -20.16 -15.39 17.29
C ASN A 80 -20.41 -14.70 15.94
N ILE A 81 -21.34 -15.21 15.11
CA ILE A 81 -21.70 -14.57 13.84
C ILE A 81 -22.30 -13.18 14.09
N VAL A 82 -23.18 -13.06 15.10
CA VAL A 82 -23.79 -11.77 15.47
C VAL A 82 -22.74 -10.79 16.00
N LEU A 83 -21.77 -11.27 16.78
CA LEU A 83 -20.66 -10.44 17.27
C LEU A 83 -19.76 -9.96 16.12
N GLN A 84 -19.43 -10.83 15.17
CA GLN A 84 -18.62 -10.45 14.00
C GLN A 84 -19.30 -9.36 13.18
N ALA A 85 -20.59 -9.50 12.89
CA ALA A 85 -21.35 -8.49 12.16
C ALA A 85 -21.37 -7.12 12.88
N LYS A 86 -21.34 -7.10 14.22
CA LYS A 86 -21.23 -5.85 15.00
C LYS A 86 -19.83 -5.23 14.90
N VAL A 87 -18.78 -6.04 14.85
CA VAL A 87 -17.40 -5.57 14.67
C VAL A 87 -17.24 -4.93 13.30
N ASP A 88 -17.69 -5.62 12.24
CA ASP A 88 -17.60 -5.12 10.87
C ASP A 88 -18.33 -3.77 10.71
N LYS A 89 -19.51 -3.64 11.33
CA LYS A 89 -20.26 -2.38 11.34
C LYS A 89 -19.52 -1.25 12.08
N MET A 90 -18.89 -1.54 13.23
CA MET A 90 -18.08 -0.56 13.95
C MET A 90 -16.86 -0.12 13.14
N GLU A 91 -16.22 -1.02 12.41
CA GLU A 91 -15.07 -0.69 11.55
C GLU A 91 -15.48 0.20 10.37
N GLU A 92 -16.65 -0.05 9.77
CA GLU A 92 -17.22 0.79 8.72
C GLU A 92 -17.56 2.20 9.23
N GLU A 93 -18.24 2.31 10.38
CA GLU A 93 -18.55 3.59 11.03
C GLU A 93 -17.27 4.37 11.39
N LYS A 94 -16.23 3.68 11.88
CA LYS A 94 -14.93 4.28 12.17
C LYS A 94 -14.24 4.80 10.91
N GLY A 95 -14.27 4.02 9.82
CA GLY A 95 -13.73 4.42 8.52
C GLY A 95 -14.43 5.67 7.94
N GLN A 96 -15.75 5.76 8.08
CA GLN A 96 -16.51 6.95 7.68
C GLN A 96 -16.13 8.18 8.51
N TYR A 97 -16.04 8.03 9.84
CA TYR A 97 -15.63 9.13 10.73
C TYR A 97 -14.22 9.65 10.43
N GLU A 98 -13.26 8.75 10.15
CA GLU A 98 -11.89 9.14 9.77
C GLU A 98 -11.84 9.86 8.42
N LYS A 99 -12.65 9.43 7.44
CA LYS A 99 -12.78 10.08 6.14
C LYS A 99 -13.39 11.48 6.25
N GLU A 100 -14.48 11.65 6.98
CA GLU A 100 -15.09 12.96 7.23
C GLU A 100 -14.16 13.92 7.97
N LYS A 101 -13.32 13.39 8.87
CA LYS A 101 -12.29 14.19 9.55
C LYS A 101 -11.22 14.66 8.56
N MET A 102 -10.76 13.79 7.65
CA MET A 102 -9.77 14.15 6.62
C MET A 102 -10.31 15.22 5.66
N ASP A 103 -11.54 15.07 5.18
CA ASP A 103 -12.19 16.03 4.28
C ASP A 103 -12.35 17.42 4.94
N LYS A 104 -12.60 17.48 6.25
CA LYS A 104 -12.63 18.73 7.02
C LYS A 104 -11.25 19.39 7.16
N TYR A 105 -10.18 18.60 7.31
CA TYR A 105 -8.81 19.11 7.34
C TYR A 105 -8.41 19.72 5.98
N ASP A 106 -8.71 19.03 4.88
CA ASP A 106 -8.41 19.53 3.51
C ASP A 106 -9.20 20.80 3.18
N SER A 107 -10.47 20.88 3.61
CA SER A 107 -11.29 22.09 3.46
C SER A 107 -10.79 23.27 4.31
N ALA A 108 -10.27 23.02 5.51
CA ALA A 108 -9.71 24.06 6.38
C ALA A 108 -8.38 24.61 5.83
N ASP A 109 -7.54 23.73 5.28
CA ASP A 109 -6.25 24.09 4.69
C ASP A 109 -6.42 24.92 3.39
N HIS A 110 -7.49 24.66 2.64
CA HIS A 110 -7.87 25.45 1.45
C HIS A 110 -8.38 26.87 1.80
N GLN A 111 -9.02 27.06 2.96
CA GLN A 111 -9.52 28.37 3.40
C GLN A 111 -8.44 29.27 4.01
N ILE A 112 -7.46 28.69 4.72
CA ILE A 112 -6.33 29.43 5.31
C ILE A 112 -5.39 29.96 4.22
N LYS A 113 -5.10 29.17 3.17
CA LYS A 113 -4.27 29.59 2.03
C LYS A 113 -4.88 30.72 1.20
N ASN A 114 -6.20 30.76 1.04
CA ASN A 114 -6.86 31.79 0.24
C ASN A 114 -6.89 33.17 0.92
N THR A 115 -6.97 33.23 2.25
CA THR A 115 -7.08 34.49 2.99
C THR A 115 -5.73 35.19 3.17
N GLN A 116 -4.65 34.42 3.41
CA GLN A 116 -3.29 34.97 3.54
C GLN A 116 -2.71 35.39 2.18
N ASN A 117 -3.05 34.69 1.09
CA ASN A 117 -2.57 35.03 -0.26
C ASN A 117 -3.20 36.33 -0.81
N GLY A 118 -4.45 36.65 -0.46
CA GLY A 118 -5.13 37.85 -0.99
C GLY A 118 -4.45 39.17 -0.58
N GLN A 119 -4.11 39.31 0.70
CA GLN A 119 -3.50 40.53 1.24
C GLN A 119 -2.01 40.65 0.84
N GLN A 120 -1.30 39.53 0.73
CA GLN A 120 0.10 39.51 0.28
C GLN A 120 0.20 39.81 -1.22
N MET A 121 -0.75 39.35 -2.03
CA MET A 121 -0.78 39.54 -3.49
C MET A 121 -1.11 40.98 -3.88
N GLU A 122 -1.89 41.72 -3.09
CA GLU A 122 -2.19 43.14 -3.34
C GLU A 122 -0.98 44.03 -3.02
N LEU A 123 -0.28 43.74 -1.91
CA LEU A 123 0.99 44.38 -1.57
C LEU A 123 2.12 44.02 -2.56
N MET A 124 2.08 42.81 -3.14
CA MET A 124 3.01 42.38 -4.19
C MET A 124 2.68 43.01 -5.55
N LYS A 125 1.39 43.16 -5.93
CA LYS A 125 0.98 43.84 -7.17
C LYS A 125 1.43 45.30 -7.20
N ASP A 126 1.32 46.01 -6.08
CA ASP A 126 1.80 47.39 -5.96
C ASP A 126 3.34 47.52 -5.98
N LYS A 127 4.06 46.50 -5.47
CA LYS A 127 5.52 46.42 -5.60
C LYS A 127 5.96 45.99 -7.01
N GLN A 128 5.18 45.17 -7.71
CA GLN A 128 5.48 44.61 -9.03
C GLN A 128 5.16 45.60 -10.17
N MET A 129 4.15 46.44 -10.03
CA MET A 129 3.86 47.55 -10.95
C MET A 129 4.93 48.65 -10.93
N LYS A 130 5.74 48.74 -9.87
CA LYS A 130 6.89 49.65 -9.79
C LYS A 130 8.19 49.06 -10.34
N PHE A 131 8.27 47.75 -10.55
CA PHE A 131 9.46 47.05 -11.05
C PHE A 131 9.41 46.74 -12.56
N SER A 132 8.24 46.83 -13.19
CA SER A 132 8.00 46.38 -14.58
C SER A 132 8.51 47.33 -15.67
N SER A 133 9.15 48.46 -15.34
CA SER A 133 9.77 49.35 -16.32
C SER A 133 11.29 49.21 -16.44
N ALA A 134 11.94 48.28 -15.72
CA ALA A 134 13.38 48.02 -15.82
C ALA A 134 13.66 46.55 -16.20
N GLN A 135 13.67 46.29 -17.51
CA GLN A 135 14.51 45.28 -18.19
C GLN A 135 14.43 43.83 -17.64
N ARG A 136 13.65 42.99 -18.33
CA ARG A 136 13.66 41.51 -18.25
C ARG A 136 15.10 40.97 -18.32
N GLN A 137 15.80 40.83 -17.19
CA GLN A 137 17.16 40.31 -17.16
C GLN A 137 17.13 38.77 -17.14
N SER A 138 17.58 38.17 -18.24
CA SER A 138 18.04 36.78 -18.29
C SER A 138 19.12 36.56 -17.22
N ASN A 139 19.21 35.34 -16.65
CA ASN A 139 20.18 35.04 -15.60
C ASN A 139 21.63 35.19 -16.13
N ARG A 140 22.60 35.29 -15.22
CA ARG A 140 24.03 35.43 -15.55
C ARG A 140 24.90 34.82 -14.46
N TRP A 141 26.17 34.56 -14.75
CA TRP A 141 27.11 34.05 -13.75
C TRP A 141 27.38 35.08 -12.65
N ASP A 142 27.51 34.59 -11.41
CA ASP A 142 27.80 35.40 -10.23
C ASP A 142 29.31 35.44 -9.98
N SER A 143 29.93 36.58 -10.25
CA SER A 143 31.37 36.76 -10.02
C SER A 143 31.78 36.56 -8.56
N ASN A 144 30.86 36.75 -7.61
CA ASN A 144 31.13 36.53 -6.18
C ASN A 144 30.98 35.07 -5.75
N ALA A 145 30.39 34.22 -6.61
CA ALA A 145 30.23 32.79 -6.39
C ALA A 145 30.89 32.01 -7.54
N CYS A 146 32.09 32.43 -7.89
CA CYS A 146 32.90 31.90 -8.99
C CYS A 146 34.29 31.54 -8.47
N HIS A 147 34.79 30.35 -8.81
CA HIS A 147 36.17 29.97 -8.49
C HIS A 147 37.16 30.92 -9.17
N ASN A 148 38.26 31.26 -8.50
CA ASN A 148 39.24 32.25 -8.96
C ASN A 148 39.88 31.91 -10.33
N ASP A 149 39.95 30.61 -10.66
CA ASP A 149 40.54 30.14 -11.92
C ASP A 149 39.56 30.16 -13.11
N ILE A 150 38.29 30.47 -12.88
CA ILE A 150 37.30 30.63 -13.93
C ILE A 150 37.25 32.10 -14.32
N LYS A 151 37.57 32.36 -15.59
CA LYS A 151 37.28 33.64 -16.22
C LYS A 151 35.89 33.61 -16.82
N ILE A 152 35.06 34.57 -16.43
CA ILE A 152 33.78 34.87 -17.08
C ILE A 152 34.05 35.94 -18.15
N SER A 153 33.67 35.67 -19.40
CA SER A 153 33.73 36.62 -20.53
C SER A 153 32.33 36.79 -21.12
N ASP A 154 31.97 38.01 -21.50
CA ASP A 154 30.65 38.38 -22.06
C ASP A 154 29.45 37.89 -21.21
N ASP A 155 29.64 37.82 -19.89
CA ASP A 155 28.68 37.31 -18.88
C ASP A 155 28.18 35.86 -19.09
N LYS A 156 28.71 35.13 -20.08
CA LYS A 156 28.20 33.82 -20.50
C LYS A 156 29.28 32.76 -20.68
N ILE A 157 30.46 33.16 -21.14
CA ILE A 157 31.55 32.24 -21.48
C ILE A 157 32.42 32.03 -20.25
N LEU A 158 32.56 30.77 -19.86
CA LEU A 158 33.45 30.33 -18.80
C LEU A 158 34.71 29.75 -19.43
N THR A 159 35.88 30.10 -18.92
CA THR A 159 37.16 29.52 -19.35
C THR A 159 38.05 29.29 -18.13
N VAL A 160 38.56 28.06 -17.99
CA VAL A 160 39.54 27.72 -16.94
C VAL A 160 40.93 28.21 -17.37
N LEU A 161 41.53 29.09 -16.57
CA LEU A 161 42.80 29.75 -16.90
C LEU A 161 44.04 29.10 -16.28
N GLN A 162 43.90 28.38 -15.17
CA GLN A 162 45.06 27.83 -14.46
C GLN A 162 45.49 26.48 -15.05
N LYS A 163 46.80 26.30 -15.23
CA LYS A 163 47.43 25.11 -15.84
C LYS A 163 47.59 23.90 -14.91
N GLU A 164 47.04 23.93 -13.69
CA GLU A 164 47.10 22.77 -12.80
C GLU A 164 46.34 21.58 -13.42
N ASP A 165 46.85 20.36 -13.20
CA ASP A 165 46.45 19.19 -13.99
C ASP A 165 44.98 18.80 -13.81
N MET A 166 44.41 18.91 -12.60
CA MET A 166 43.02 18.53 -12.32
C MET A 166 42.50 19.21 -11.03
N GLY A 167 41.37 19.91 -11.11
CA GLY A 167 40.69 20.45 -9.93
C GLY A 167 39.30 20.99 -10.23
N TYR A 168 38.31 20.71 -9.36
CA TYR A 168 36.95 21.19 -9.56
C TYR A 168 36.93 22.71 -9.43
N ARG A 169 36.32 23.38 -10.40
CA ARG A 169 36.21 24.84 -10.42
C ARG A 169 34.78 25.15 -10.76
N SER A 170 34.06 25.72 -9.81
CA SER A 170 32.62 25.91 -9.94
C SER A 170 32.24 27.37 -9.98
N VAL A 171 31.12 27.64 -10.64
CA VAL A 171 30.48 28.95 -10.65
C VAL A 171 28.97 28.78 -10.54
N PHE A 172 28.34 29.63 -9.74
CA PHE A 172 26.90 29.70 -9.59
C PHE A 172 26.33 30.89 -10.36
N ALA A 173 25.08 30.77 -10.82
CA ALA A 173 24.36 31.89 -11.39
C ALA A 173 23.93 32.90 -10.30
N LYS A 174 23.70 34.14 -10.70
CA LYS A 174 23.36 35.26 -9.81
C LYS A 174 22.00 35.07 -9.15
N TYR A 175 21.01 34.67 -9.92
CA TYR A 175 19.64 34.52 -9.46
C TYR A 175 19.23 33.06 -9.33
N SER A 176 18.32 32.77 -8.40
CA SER A 176 17.77 31.42 -8.23
C SER A 176 16.82 31.07 -9.37
N ILE A 177 16.49 29.77 -9.48
CA ILE A 177 15.52 29.27 -10.46
C ILE A 177 14.12 29.89 -10.30
N HIS A 178 13.77 30.33 -9.08
CA HIS A 178 12.48 30.97 -8.76
C HIS A 178 12.46 32.48 -9.04
N GLN A 179 13.61 33.14 -8.98
CA GLN A 179 13.70 34.59 -9.24
C GLN A 179 13.67 34.92 -10.74
N THR A 180 13.88 33.93 -11.59
CA THR A 180 14.04 34.09 -13.04
C THR A 180 12.89 33.49 -13.84
N SER A 181 11.99 32.72 -13.20
CA SER A 181 10.71 32.28 -13.76
C SER A 181 9.69 33.42 -13.70
N ALA A 182 9.91 34.46 -14.50
CA ALA A 182 8.96 35.55 -14.65
C ALA A 182 7.72 35.04 -15.40
N ASN A 183 6.65 34.72 -14.66
CA ASN A 183 5.25 34.56 -15.10
C ASN A 183 5.00 33.78 -16.41
N PHE A 184 4.27 32.66 -16.30
CA PHE A 184 3.65 31.82 -17.36
C PHE A 184 4.39 30.56 -17.82
N SER A 185 5.63 30.31 -17.38
CA SER A 185 6.18 28.96 -17.45
C SER A 185 6.69 28.57 -16.08
N GLU A 186 6.07 27.58 -15.47
CA GLU A 186 6.59 26.87 -14.29
C GLU A 186 7.91 26.15 -14.60
N ILE A 187 8.52 26.39 -15.76
CA ILE A 187 9.74 25.78 -16.23
C ILE A 187 10.89 26.77 -16.07
N PHE A 188 11.95 26.35 -15.39
CA PHE A 188 13.26 26.96 -15.49
C PHE A 188 14.14 26.09 -16.40
N TYR A 189 14.85 26.70 -17.34
CA TYR A 189 15.69 26.00 -18.31
C TYR A 189 16.89 26.85 -18.72
N PHE A 190 18.04 26.22 -18.88
CA PHE A 190 19.23 26.83 -19.46
C PHE A 190 20.01 25.80 -20.28
N GLU A 191 20.77 26.30 -21.26
CA GLU A 191 21.64 25.50 -22.11
C GLU A 191 23.11 25.83 -21.85
N ILE A 192 23.96 24.83 -22.07
CA ILE A 192 25.40 24.99 -22.17
C ILE A 192 25.85 24.57 -23.57
N SER A 193 26.71 25.37 -24.20
CA SER A 193 27.44 25.01 -25.42
C SER A 193 28.85 24.62 -25.04
N VAL A 194 29.23 23.37 -25.29
CA VAL A 194 30.54 22.84 -24.93
C VAL A 194 31.56 23.22 -25.99
N ILE A 195 32.27 24.33 -25.80
CA ILE A 195 33.21 24.87 -26.80
C ILE A 195 34.52 24.06 -26.80
N ASN A 196 35.08 23.81 -25.62
CA ASN A 196 36.25 22.97 -25.43
C ASN A 196 36.10 22.21 -24.12
N LEU A 197 36.33 20.90 -24.14
CA LEU A 197 36.23 20.05 -22.96
C LEU A 197 37.25 18.94 -23.06
N LYS A 198 38.18 18.87 -22.10
CA LYS A 198 39.20 17.83 -22.08
C LYS A 198 38.67 16.50 -21.58
N GLU A 199 37.93 16.50 -20.47
CA GLU A 199 37.51 15.23 -19.83
C GLU A 199 36.14 15.33 -19.17
N PHE A 200 35.95 16.29 -18.26
CA PHE A 200 34.81 16.27 -17.34
C PHE A 200 34.20 17.64 -17.12
N VAL A 201 32.87 17.69 -17.21
CA VAL A 201 32.05 18.81 -16.76
C VAL A 201 30.84 18.26 -16.03
N LEU A 202 30.45 18.95 -14.96
CA LEU A 202 29.17 18.72 -14.29
C LEU A 202 28.40 20.05 -14.18
N PHE A 203 27.09 20.00 -14.29
CA PHE A 203 26.24 21.18 -14.19
C PHE A 203 24.83 20.81 -13.73
N GLY A 204 24.05 21.81 -13.36
CA GLY A 204 22.66 21.62 -12.94
C GLY A 204 22.25 22.61 -11.88
N PHE A 205 21.58 22.14 -10.84
CA PHE A 205 21.07 22.96 -9.75
C PHE A 205 21.69 22.58 -8.40
N ALA A 206 22.08 23.58 -7.63
CA ALA A 206 22.58 23.37 -6.28
C ALA A 206 22.19 24.53 -5.37
N VAL A 207 22.11 24.26 -4.06
CA VAL A 207 22.06 25.32 -3.05
C VAL A 207 23.39 26.09 -3.10
N LYS A 208 23.36 27.41 -3.27
CA LYS A 208 24.60 28.20 -3.47
C LYS A 208 25.50 28.22 -2.23
N GLN A 209 24.94 28.28 -1.03
CA GLN A 209 25.68 28.29 0.24
C GLN A 209 25.17 27.16 1.13
N PRO A 210 26.04 26.35 1.77
CA PRO A 210 27.49 26.48 1.90
C PRO A 210 28.27 25.64 0.85
N MET A 211 27.84 25.57 -0.41
CA MET A 211 28.50 24.70 -1.39
C MET A 211 29.90 25.24 -1.76
N PRO A 212 30.95 24.40 -1.68
CA PRO A 212 32.31 24.80 -2.05
C PRO A 212 32.43 24.98 -3.56
N LEU A 213 33.34 25.87 -3.98
CA LEU A 213 33.60 26.13 -5.40
C LEU A 213 34.71 25.25 -5.97
N ASP A 214 35.50 24.61 -5.11
CA ASP A 214 36.76 23.90 -5.40
C ASP A 214 36.67 22.36 -5.21
N GLN A 215 35.47 21.82 -4.98
CA GLN A 215 35.25 20.40 -4.68
C GLN A 215 34.18 19.76 -5.57
N ASN A 216 34.20 18.43 -5.65
CA ASN A 216 33.10 17.69 -6.26
C ASN A 216 31.84 17.78 -5.39
N ILE A 217 30.78 18.38 -5.93
CA ILE A 217 29.46 18.48 -5.27
C ILE A 217 28.40 17.55 -5.88
N GLN A 218 28.77 16.70 -6.84
CA GLN A 218 27.86 15.82 -7.58
C GLN A 218 26.98 14.95 -6.68
N SER A 219 27.56 14.39 -5.62
CA SER A 219 26.91 13.46 -4.68
C SER A 219 26.48 14.11 -3.36
N ARG A 220 26.42 15.45 -3.28
CA ARG A 220 25.97 16.15 -2.07
C ARG A 220 24.45 16.27 -2.01
N THR A 221 23.91 16.28 -0.80
CA THR A 221 22.53 16.69 -0.53
C THR A 221 22.33 18.13 -0.98
N GLY A 222 21.17 18.45 -1.56
CA GLY A 222 20.88 19.78 -2.09
C GLY A 222 21.48 20.05 -3.47
N THR A 223 21.89 19.01 -4.21
CA THR A 223 22.33 19.15 -5.61
C THR A 223 21.54 18.23 -6.55
N TYR A 224 21.34 18.70 -7.77
CA TYR A 224 20.78 17.98 -8.91
C TYR A 224 21.74 18.19 -10.06
N THR A 225 22.50 17.16 -10.41
CA THR A 225 23.71 17.33 -11.22
C THR A 225 23.74 16.35 -12.37
N PHE A 226 24.13 16.84 -13.54
CA PHE A 226 24.29 16.08 -14.76
C PHE A 226 25.71 16.28 -15.29
N SER A 227 26.39 15.19 -15.65
CA SER A 227 27.75 15.23 -16.18
C SER A 227 27.83 14.75 -17.62
N ASN A 228 28.92 15.10 -18.31
CA ASN A 228 29.17 14.71 -19.70
C ASN A 228 29.26 13.20 -19.96
N TYR A 229 29.56 12.41 -18.92
CA TYR A 229 29.45 10.94 -18.96
C TYR A 229 28.02 10.39 -18.84
N GLY A 230 27.01 11.26 -18.90
CA GLY A 230 25.61 10.87 -18.81
C GLY A 230 25.13 10.65 -17.37
N ASN A 231 25.96 10.89 -16.35
CA ASN A 231 25.59 10.57 -14.97
C ASN A 231 24.65 11.63 -14.39
N PHE A 232 23.47 11.21 -13.95
CA PHE A 232 22.54 12.07 -13.22
C PHE A 232 22.49 11.69 -11.75
N TRP A 233 22.70 12.69 -10.88
CA TRP A 233 22.58 12.58 -9.44
C TRP A 233 21.55 13.57 -8.92
N ALA A 234 20.73 13.12 -7.97
CA ALA A 234 19.76 13.96 -7.30
C ALA A 234 19.83 13.71 -5.80
N ASN A 235 20.08 14.79 -5.06
CA ASN A 235 20.13 14.83 -3.60
C ASN A 235 21.03 13.74 -3.01
N GLY A 236 22.27 13.64 -3.52
CA GLY A 236 23.27 12.68 -3.07
C GLY A 236 23.10 11.23 -3.53
N SER A 237 22.07 10.93 -4.33
CA SER A 237 21.86 9.60 -4.91
C SER A 237 21.98 9.61 -6.43
N ARG A 238 22.75 8.68 -7.00
CA ARG A 238 22.76 8.46 -8.45
C ARG A 238 21.39 7.95 -8.90
N LYS A 239 20.80 8.61 -9.88
CA LYS A 239 19.44 8.32 -10.38
C LYS A 239 19.44 7.56 -11.70
N GLY A 240 20.54 7.61 -12.45
CA GLY A 240 20.69 6.86 -13.68
C GLY A 240 21.83 7.39 -14.53
N THR A 241 21.97 6.78 -15.71
CA THR A 241 22.84 7.24 -16.78
C THR A 241 21.97 7.57 -17.98
N THR A 242 22.15 8.75 -18.56
CA THR A 242 21.50 9.21 -19.79
C THR A 242 22.53 9.33 -20.91
N VAL A 243 22.25 10.12 -21.94
CA VAL A 243 23.11 10.32 -23.10
C VAL A 243 24.36 11.12 -22.74
N GLN A 244 25.52 10.63 -23.17
CA GLN A 244 26.80 11.33 -23.02
C GLN A 244 26.90 12.52 -23.96
N PHE A 245 27.73 13.50 -23.62
CA PHE A 245 28.01 14.66 -24.47
C PHE A 245 29.48 15.08 -24.41
N SER A 246 29.94 15.81 -25.43
CA SER A 246 31.34 16.22 -25.55
C SER A 246 31.46 17.57 -26.28
N GLY A 247 32.68 17.98 -26.63
CA GLY A 247 32.93 19.21 -27.39
C GLY A 247 32.09 19.30 -28.66
N GLY A 248 31.45 20.45 -28.87
CA GLY A 248 30.52 20.72 -29.98
C GLY A 248 29.04 20.50 -29.66
N ASP A 249 28.71 19.80 -28.57
CA ASP A 249 27.33 19.58 -28.17
C ASP A 249 26.73 20.81 -27.46
N ILE A 250 25.41 21.00 -27.66
CA ILE A 250 24.59 21.91 -26.86
C ILE A 250 23.68 21.07 -25.98
N VAL A 251 23.71 21.29 -24.67
CA VAL A 251 23.02 20.45 -23.69
C VAL A 251 22.22 21.32 -22.74
N GLY A 252 20.94 20.98 -22.55
CA GLY A 252 20.04 21.70 -21.65
C GLY A 252 19.76 20.96 -20.37
N PHE A 253 19.52 21.72 -19.30
CA PHE A 253 19.07 21.23 -18.01
C PHE A 253 17.84 22.05 -17.59
N GLY A 254 16.70 21.39 -17.50
CA GLY A 254 15.43 22.01 -17.16
C GLY A 254 14.77 21.39 -15.94
N VAL A 255 13.90 22.17 -15.30
CA VAL A 255 12.99 21.71 -14.27
C VAL A 255 11.61 22.31 -14.50
N ASN A 256 10.59 21.46 -14.51
CA ASN A 256 9.20 21.88 -14.33
C ASN A 256 8.92 21.94 -12.82
N LEU A 257 8.74 23.15 -12.30
CA LEU A 257 8.54 23.46 -10.89
C LEU A 257 7.18 22.98 -10.37
N ALA A 258 6.15 22.87 -11.22
CA ALA A 258 4.84 22.33 -10.82
C ALA A 258 4.85 20.82 -10.73
N THR A 259 5.31 20.14 -11.77
CA THR A 259 5.39 18.67 -11.75
C THR A 259 6.58 18.16 -10.94
N ARG A 260 7.51 19.05 -10.58
CA ARG A 260 8.76 18.76 -9.87
C ARG A 260 9.61 17.76 -10.65
N GLN A 261 9.68 17.90 -11.97
CA GLN A 261 10.40 16.98 -12.85
C GLN A 261 11.58 17.68 -13.51
N ILE A 262 12.74 17.03 -13.46
CA ILE A 262 13.92 17.46 -14.20
C ILE A 262 13.89 16.83 -15.59
N PHE A 263 14.34 17.57 -16.59
CA PHE A 263 14.52 17.06 -17.95
C PHE A 263 15.83 17.56 -18.55
N PHE A 264 16.32 16.80 -19.52
CA PHE A 264 17.55 17.12 -20.24
C PHE A 264 17.29 17.22 -21.72
N THR A 265 18.12 18.01 -22.40
CA THR A 265 18.09 18.10 -23.85
C THR A 265 19.51 17.98 -24.38
N LYS A 266 19.65 17.49 -25.60
CA LYS A 266 20.90 17.49 -26.33
C LYS A 266 20.63 17.87 -27.77
N ASN A 267 21.34 18.87 -28.27
CA ASN A 267 21.27 19.34 -29.64
C ASN A 267 19.83 19.60 -30.13
N GLY A 268 18.99 20.16 -29.26
CA GLY A 268 17.59 20.47 -29.57
C GLY A 268 16.63 19.29 -29.45
N GLN A 269 17.09 18.13 -28.97
CA GLN A 269 16.23 16.96 -28.72
C GLN A 269 16.05 16.73 -27.22
N HIS A 270 14.81 16.48 -26.81
CA HIS A 270 14.49 16.10 -25.44
C HIS A 270 14.98 14.67 -25.14
N LEU A 271 15.75 14.49 -24.07
CA LEU A 271 16.35 13.21 -23.68
C LEU A 271 15.46 12.36 -22.75
N GLY A 272 14.24 12.82 -22.48
CA GLY A 272 13.29 12.18 -21.57
C GLY A 272 13.22 12.90 -20.20
N VAL A 273 12.16 12.58 -19.44
CA VAL A 273 11.96 13.11 -18.08
C VAL A 273 12.82 12.32 -17.11
N ALA A 274 13.75 13.01 -16.46
CA ALA A 274 14.66 12.44 -15.49
C ALA A 274 14.22 12.78 -14.07
N VAL A 275 13.30 11.96 -13.57
CA VAL A 275 13.05 11.75 -12.13
C VAL A 275 12.37 12.91 -11.39
N PHE A 276 11.49 12.54 -10.44
CA PHE A 276 10.85 13.47 -9.51
C PHE A 276 11.87 14.05 -8.51
N VAL A 277 11.81 15.35 -8.32
CA VAL A 277 12.47 16.09 -7.24
C VAL A 277 11.72 15.76 -5.93
N ALA A 278 12.36 15.00 -5.05
CA ALA A 278 11.74 14.46 -3.84
C ALA A 278 11.37 15.53 -2.78
N ALA A 279 12.02 16.69 -2.82
CA ALA A 279 11.72 17.84 -1.96
C ALA A 279 11.00 18.92 -2.77
N SER A 280 10.06 19.63 -2.15
CA SER A 280 9.44 20.78 -2.80
C SER A 280 10.51 21.83 -3.12
N PRO A 281 10.60 22.33 -4.36
CA PRO A 281 11.47 23.47 -4.68
C PRO A 281 11.17 24.72 -3.85
N THR A 282 10.03 24.78 -3.16
CA THR A 282 9.64 25.90 -2.29
C THR A 282 10.41 25.97 -0.97
N ASP A 283 10.98 24.85 -0.51
CA ASP A 283 11.62 24.78 0.81
C ASP A 283 13.12 25.10 0.74
N VAL A 284 13.69 25.03 -0.47
CA VAL A 284 15.13 25.15 -0.72
C VAL A 284 15.37 25.97 -1.98
N THR A 285 16.20 27.02 -1.87
CA THR A 285 16.52 27.89 -3.01
C THR A 285 17.67 27.33 -3.83
N PHE A 286 17.36 26.86 -5.03
CA PHE A 286 18.35 26.33 -5.97
C PHE A 286 18.83 27.38 -6.97
N PHE A 287 20.12 27.28 -7.32
CA PHE A 287 20.78 28.10 -8.33
C PHE A 287 21.36 27.21 -9.42
N PRO A 288 21.31 27.63 -10.69
CA PRO A 288 22.13 27.04 -11.73
C PRO A 288 23.60 27.11 -11.38
N PHE A 289 24.34 26.06 -11.70
CA PHE A 289 25.79 26.03 -11.52
C PHE A 289 26.46 25.16 -12.59
N ILE A 290 27.75 25.41 -12.80
CA ILE A 290 28.65 24.58 -13.63
C ILE A 290 29.94 24.34 -12.83
N SER A 291 30.52 23.16 -12.99
CA SER A 291 31.86 22.82 -12.52
C SER A 291 32.71 22.27 -13.66
N LEU A 292 33.86 22.89 -13.89
CA LEU A 292 34.87 22.53 -14.90
C LEU A 292 36.10 21.96 -14.20
N LEU A 293 36.89 21.14 -14.91
CA LEU A 293 37.97 20.37 -14.28
C LEU A 293 39.36 20.74 -14.80
N HIS A 294 39.50 20.96 -16.10
CA HIS A 294 40.79 21.06 -16.76
C HIS A 294 41.08 22.45 -17.30
N TYR A 295 42.37 22.76 -17.38
CA TYR A 295 42.88 23.93 -18.09
C TYR A 295 42.30 24.02 -19.51
N ASN A 296 41.89 25.23 -19.90
CA ASN A 296 41.25 25.56 -21.17
C ASN A 296 39.87 24.91 -21.40
N ASP A 297 39.28 24.20 -20.42
CA ASP A 297 37.85 23.87 -20.50
C ASP A 297 37.06 25.18 -20.70
N LYS A 298 36.20 25.18 -21.71
CA LYS A 298 35.50 26.36 -22.19
C LYS A 298 34.06 26.02 -22.54
N ILE A 299 33.13 26.74 -21.92
CA ILE A 299 31.69 26.52 -22.11
C ILE A 299 31.01 27.88 -22.18
N GLU A 300 29.98 28.00 -23.01
CA GLU A 300 29.09 29.15 -23.02
C GLU A 300 27.73 28.77 -22.44
N ALA A 301 27.21 29.60 -21.54
CA ALA A 301 25.90 29.41 -20.96
C ALA A 301 24.85 30.31 -21.61
N ASN A 302 23.68 29.74 -21.86
CA ASN A 302 22.53 30.42 -22.41
C ASN A 302 21.36 30.29 -21.44
N PHE A 303 21.05 31.38 -20.74
CA PHE A 303 19.89 31.49 -19.86
C PHE A 303 18.62 31.97 -20.57
N GLY A 304 18.64 31.97 -21.91
CA GLY A 304 17.52 32.35 -22.76
C GLY A 304 17.49 33.83 -23.15
N PRO A 305 16.46 34.22 -23.91
CA PRO A 305 15.29 33.40 -24.25
C PRO A 305 15.47 32.46 -25.46
N ASN A 306 16.53 32.64 -26.25
CA ASN A 306 16.71 31.92 -27.51
C ASN A 306 17.48 30.62 -27.30
N PHE A 307 16.79 29.50 -27.20
CA PHE A 307 17.38 28.17 -26.99
C PHE A 307 17.47 27.38 -28.31
N LYS A 308 18.34 26.36 -28.34
CA LYS A 308 18.34 25.36 -29.43
C LYS A 308 17.16 24.40 -29.29
N PHE A 309 16.82 24.02 -28.06
CA PHE A 309 15.60 23.26 -27.78
C PHE A 309 14.37 24.18 -27.79
N ASP A 310 13.31 23.73 -28.44
CA ASP A 310 12.03 24.45 -28.43
C ASP A 310 11.22 24.08 -27.19
N LEU A 311 11.19 24.99 -26.21
CA LEU A 311 10.43 24.79 -24.97
C LEU A 311 8.91 24.68 -25.18
N SER A 312 8.38 25.08 -26.34
CA SER A 312 6.95 24.94 -26.63
C SER A 312 6.51 23.49 -26.89
N THR A 313 7.46 22.56 -27.03
CA THR A 313 7.18 21.13 -27.24
C THR A 313 7.07 20.32 -25.94
N LEU A 314 7.18 20.97 -24.77
CA LEU A 314 7.12 20.32 -23.45
C LEU A 314 5.68 20.10 -22.95
#